data_AF-A0A916CMB3-F1
#
_entry.id   AF-A0A916CMB3-F1
#
_cell.length_a   1.000
_cell.length_b   1.000
_cell.length_c   1.000
_cell.angle_alpha   90.00
_cell.angle_beta   90.00
_cell.angle_gamma   90.00
#
_symmetry.space_group_name_H-M   'P 1'
#
loop_
_entity.id
_entity.type
_entity.pdbx_description
1 polymer ?
#
loop_
_entity_poly.entity_id
_entity_poly.type
_entity_poly.pdbx_seq_one_letter_code
_entity_poly.pdbx_strand_id
1 'polypeptide(L)'
;MRGTFVAGFGACSAIFAAAAFGQPAPERVEWLKAHSMPFEFDDAGHGFKDLEPLKAWIGDARIVSLGEPTHGTRECFQFKHRLTEFLASEMGFTIFSIEASMPEACMLTDYVLGGEGDPRKLIAGMYFWTWNTEEVLDMVEWMRRFNAEEKAKGSGKRIIFTGFDMQEDKVAMRLATEFVAKVDAEYLPTLSEKYDKAASAEATAGPASGNGILVGTFPVDMAKGKKITFGGQIKTKGVGQFAGLWWRADGPKGPLAFNNMQGLAIRGDTDWKRHEFSLDIPAETININFGVLVVGGGTAWFDGLTLDIGNTSFRNPEMFDLDFEGEDHAGLTVTTPATRAWVVKEGAASGAQCLRVVTQAQAPVRADGVSKKDAVAIAEEVLKHLTDHEATYAEQVGKGAAADGVQHARVVVQCFRSEALMEGGDEMMADEWGRDASMAANVGWLLRRYPGEKIVLWAHNGHVGRSRWSQGSYLEKMFPGEMVVVGFATGRGQYQAIGNGGLTSHELLPPRDGTLEWHLDGMGLLRAIVDLRRAAEGDVASGWLREPVSFRLIGALAMPKEQFFPRTVADEFDLMVWQAETTRARPLGGR
;
A
#
# COMPACT_ATOMS: atom_id res chain seq x y z
N MET A 1 -27.53 23.68 -62.10
CA MET A 1 -26.20 24.29 -61.86
C MET A 1 -26.22 24.98 -60.50
N ARG A 2 -25.25 24.62 -59.64
CA ARG A 2 -24.77 25.32 -58.41
C ARG A 2 -25.81 25.45 -57.28
N GLY A 3 -25.70 24.82 -56.10
CA GLY A 3 -24.53 24.33 -55.35
C GLY A 3 -24.38 25.17 -54.09
N THR A 4 -25.14 24.85 -53.04
CA THR A 4 -25.11 25.52 -51.73
C THR A 4 -23.95 24.98 -50.89
N PHE A 5 -23.04 25.87 -50.52
CA PHE A 5 -21.91 25.61 -49.62
C PHE A 5 -22.41 25.37 -48.19
N VAL A 6 -22.02 24.24 -47.60
CA VAL A 6 -22.02 24.01 -46.14
C VAL A 6 -20.62 24.35 -45.65
N ALA A 7 -20.52 25.31 -44.72
CA ALA A 7 -19.26 25.67 -44.08
C ALA A 7 -18.82 24.54 -43.13
N GLY A 8 -17.61 24.02 -43.37
CA GLY A 8 -17.00 22.95 -42.60
C GLY A 8 -16.53 23.43 -41.23
N PHE A 9 -16.75 22.58 -40.22
CA PHE A 9 -15.99 22.59 -38.97
C PHE A 9 -14.54 22.24 -39.28
N GLY A 10 -13.64 23.21 -39.13
CA GLY A 10 -12.20 22.97 -39.15
C GLY A 10 -11.79 22.21 -37.90
N ALA A 11 -11.41 20.94 -38.07
CA ALA A 11 -10.73 20.17 -37.04
C ALA A 11 -9.37 20.81 -36.76
N CYS A 12 -9.21 21.36 -35.55
CA CYS A 12 -7.92 21.78 -35.03
C CYS A 12 -7.13 20.50 -34.70
N SER A 13 -6.39 19.99 -35.69
CA SER A 13 -5.44 18.90 -35.48
C SER A 13 -4.21 19.48 -34.81
N ALA A 14 -4.15 19.43 -33.48
CA ALA A 14 -2.92 19.67 -32.76
C ALA A 14 -1.98 18.49 -33.05
N ILE A 15 -1.02 18.70 -33.94
CA ILE A 15 0.11 17.80 -34.15
C ILE A 15 0.97 17.90 -32.88
N PHE A 16 0.78 16.97 -31.95
CA PHE A 16 1.82 16.68 -30.96
C PHE A 16 2.99 16.06 -31.73
N ALA A 17 4.09 16.79 -31.86
CA ALA A 17 5.36 16.18 -32.19
C ALA A 17 5.73 15.27 -31.02
N ALA A 18 5.43 13.98 -31.15
CA ALA A 18 5.99 12.96 -30.27
C ALA A 18 7.51 13.07 -30.39
N ALA A 19 8.18 13.42 -29.28
CA ALA A 19 9.59 13.11 -29.17
C ALA A 19 9.72 11.61 -29.47
N ALA A 20 10.54 11.26 -30.45
CA ALA A 20 10.77 9.87 -30.82
C ALA A 20 11.56 9.21 -29.68
N PHE A 21 10.82 8.72 -28.70
CA PHE A 21 11.31 7.77 -27.72
C PHE A 21 11.85 6.54 -28.45
N GLY A 22 12.90 5.91 -27.91
CA GLY A 22 13.43 4.69 -28.50
C GLY A 22 12.33 3.62 -28.59
N GLN A 23 12.46 2.66 -29.51
CA GLN A 23 11.70 1.41 -29.38
C GLN A 23 12.48 0.48 -28.45
N PRO A 24 11.81 -0.40 -27.67
CA PRO A 24 12.51 -1.44 -26.94
C PRO A 24 13.36 -2.28 -27.87
N ALA A 25 14.49 -2.78 -27.36
CA ALA A 25 15.38 -3.64 -28.13
C ALA A 25 14.59 -4.84 -28.70
N PRO A 26 14.63 -5.10 -30.02
CA PRO A 26 13.79 -6.11 -30.66
C PRO A 26 13.88 -7.49 -30.01
N GLU A 27 15.09 -7.91 -29.63
CA GLU A 27 15.34 -9.18 -28.97
C GLU A 27 14.59 -9.34 -27.64
N ARG A 28 14.42 -8.25 -26.87
CA ARG A 28 13.65 -8.27 -25.61
C ARG A 28 12.17 -8.43 -25.87
N VAL A 29 11.65 -7.71 -26.86
CA VAL A 29 10.23 -7.78 -27.24
C VAL A 29 9.87 -9.15 -27.82
N GLU A 30 10.72 -9.69 -28.69
CA GLU A 30 10.57 -11.03 -29.25
C GLU A 30 10.60 -12.10 -28.17
N TRP A 31 11.49 -11.96 -27.18
CA TRP A 31 11.54 -12.86 -26.04
C TRP A 31 10.28 -12.80 -25.18
N LEU A 32 9.78 -11.60 -24.86
CA LEU A 32 8.53 -11.42 -24.11
C LEU A 32 7.34 -12.07 -24.85
N LYS A 33 7.25 -11.87 -26.16
CA LYS A 33 6.21 -12.52 -27.00
C LYS A 33 6.33 -14.04 -26.98
N ALA A 34 7.54 -14.59 -27.13
CA ALA A 34 7.76 -16.03 -27.16
C ALA A 34 7.44 -16.73 -25.83
N HIS A 35 7.50 -16.00 -24.71
CA HIS A 35 7.25 -16.53 -23.37
C HIS A 35 5.98 -15.95 -22.73
N SER A 36 5.03 -15.49 -23.55
CA SER A 36 3.74 -15.00 -23.07
C SER A 36 2.57 -15.79 -23.62
N MET A 37 1.48 -15.80 -22.86
CA MET A 37 0.16 -16.24 -23.30
C MET A 37 -0.78 -15.04 -23.35
N PRO A 38 -1.31 -14.64 -24.52
CA PRO A 38 -2.37 -13.65 -24.58
C PRO A 38 -3.67 -14.23 -24.01
N PHE A 39 -4.48 -13.38 -23.38
CA PHE A 39 -5.83 -13.74 -22.92
C PHE A 39 -6.85 -12.73 -23.44
N GLU A 40 -8.11 -13.16 -23.58
CA GLU A 40 -9.11 -12.41 -24.33
C GLU A 40 -9.91 -11.47 -23.44
N PHE A 41 -10.25 -11.90 -22.23
CA PHE A 41 -11.16 -11.19 -21.32
C PHE A 41 -10.53 -10.90 -19.96
N ASP A 42 -10.72 -9.68 -19.46
CA ASP A 42 -10.41 -9.34 -18.06
C ASP A 42 -11.50 -9.87 -17.13
N ASP A 43 -12.76 -9.76 -17.53
CA ASP A 43 -13.93 -10.10 -16.71
C ASP A 43 -14.31 -11.59 -16.75
N ALA A 44 -14.99 -12.03 -15.69
CA ALA A 44 -15.55 -13.37 -15.59
C ALA A 44 -16.76 -13.58 -16.51
N GLY A 45 -17.23 -14.83 -16.64
CA GLY A 45 -18.42 -15.18 -17.43
C GLY A 45 -18.16 -15.59 -18.89
N HIS A 46 -16.91 -15.56 -19.35
CA HIS A 46 -16.51 -15.95 -20.71
C HIS A 46 -15.87 -17.34 -20.82
N GLY A 47 -15.94 -18.14 -19.75
CA GLY A 47 -15.24 -19.44 -19.64
C GLY A 47 -13.71 -19.29 -19.48
N PHE A 48 -12.98 -20.40 -19.62
CA PHE A 48 -11.54 -20.47 -19.28
C PHE A 48 -10.62 -20.94 -20.41
N LYS A 49 -11.10 -21.01 -21.66
CA LYS A 49 -10.33 -21.61 -22.76
C LYS A 49 -8.98 -20.91 -23.02
N ASP A 50 -8.94 -19.59 -22.92
CA ASP A 50 -7.75 -18.74 -23.02
C ASP A 50 -6.87 -18.81 -21.76
N LEU A 51 -7.37 -19.34 -20.64
CA LEU A 51 -6.62 -19.57 -19.41
C LEU A 51 -6.14 -21.02 -19.25
N GLU A 52 -6.61 -21.97 -20.07
CA GLU A 52 -6.19 -23.39 -20.01
C GLU A 52 -4.66 -23.60 -19.94
N PRO A 53 -3.81 -22.88 -20.73
CA PRO A 53 -2.36 -23.03 -20.64
C PRO A 53 -1.80 -22.72 -19.24
N LEU A 54 -2.47 -21.88 -18.46
CA LEU A 54 -2.07 -21.49 -17.11
C LEU A 54 -2.05 -22.68 -16.15
N LYS A 55 -2.82 -23.76 -16.40
CA LYS A 55 -2.78 -24.99 -15.61
C LYS A 55 -1.35 -25.54 -15.49
N ALA A 56 -0.60 -25.54 -16.59
CA ALA A 56 0.76 -26.02 -16.62
C ALA A 56 1.74 -25.07 -15.91
N TRP A 57 1.47 -23.76 -15.93
CA TRP A 57 2.32 -22.76 -15.29
C TRP A 57 2.10 -22.67 -13.79
N ILE A 58 0.87 -22.86 -13.31
CA ILE A 58 0.55 -22.95 -11.89
C ILE A 58 0.94 -24.32 -11.33
N GLY A 59 0.71 -25.40 -12.09
CA GLY A 59 1.06 -26.76 -11.70
C GLY A 59 0.40 -27.19 -10.38
N ASP A 60 1.19 -27.83 -9.53
CA ASP A 60 0.74 -28.35 -8.24
C ASP A 60 0.83 -27.35 -7.09
N ALA A 61 1.07 -26.06 -7.39
CA ALA A 61 1.14 -25.01 -6.39
C ALA A 61 -0.07 -25.07 -5.43
N ARG A 62 0.23 -24.89 -4.15
CA ARG A 62 -0.75 -24.83 -3.08
C ARG A 62 -1.13 -23.38 -2.76
N ILE A 63 -0.20 -22.45 -3.00
CA ILE A 63 -0.38 -21.02 -2.80
C ILE A 63 -0.26 -20.33 -4.16
N VAL A 64 -1.28 -19.58 -4.55
CA VAL A 64 -1.19 -18.67 -5.69
C VAL A 64 -1.39 -17.25 -5.19
N SER A 65 -0.33 -16.44 -5.27
CA SER A 65 -0.34 -15.06 -4.80
C SER A 65 -0.55 -14.11 -5.96
N LEU A 66 -1.65 -13.37 -5.94
CA LEU A 66 -2.08 -12.45 -6.98
C LEU A 66 -1.83 -11.00 -6.53
N GLY A 67 -0.84 -10.38 -7.18
CA GLY A 67 -0.48 -8.98 -7.00
C GLY A 67 -1.46 -8.01 -7.65
N GLU A 68 -1.13 -6.73 -7.60
CA GLU A 68 -1.78 -5.66 -8.38
C GLU A 68 -0.83 -4.45 -8.42
N PRO A 69 -0.82 -3.68 -9.53
CA PRO A 69 0.08 -2.54 -9.68
C PRO A 69 -0.46 -1.30 -8.97
N THR A 70 -1.77 -1.28 -8.71
CA THR A 70 -2.51 -0.28 -7.95
C THR A 70 -3.66 -0.94 -7.19
N HIS A 71 -4.13 -0.30 -6.12
CA HIS A 71 -5.33 -0.74 -5.38
C HIS A 71 -6.68 -0.28 -5.98
N GLY A 72 -6.70 0.21 -7.21
CA GLY A 72 -7.88 0.85 -7.77
C GLY A 72 -8.07 0.67 -9.25
N THR A 73 -7.60 -0.44 -9.80
CA THR A 73 -7.67 -0.73 -11.23
C THR A 73 -8.76 -1.75 -11.50
N ARG A 74 -9.77 -1.37 -12.30
CA ARG A 74 -10.95 -2.20 -12.57
C ARG A 74 -10.59 -3.53 -13.22
N GLU A 75 -9.80 -3.47 -14.28
CA GLU A 75 -9.44 -4.63 -15.11
C GLU A 75 -8.55 -5.59 -14.34
N CYS A 76 -7.65 -5.09 -13.48
CA CYS A 76 -6.87 -5.94 -12.58
C CYS A 76 -7.81 -6.69 -11.62
N PHE A 77 -8.80 -6.01 -11.03
CA PHE A 77 -9.73 -6.65 -10.10
C PHE A 77 -10.64 -7.67 -10.81
N GLN A 78 -11.15 -7.31 -11.98
CA GLN A 78 -11.95 -8.22 -12.81
C GLN A 78 -11.14 -9.47 -13.18
N PHE A 79 -9.87 -9.31 -13.56
CA PHE A 79 -9.03 -10.45 -13.92
C PHE A 79 -8.63 -11.30 -12.72
N LYS A 80 -8.37 -10.71 -11.55
CA LYS A 80 -8.12 -11.47 -10.32
C LYS A 80 -9.36 -12.24 -9.86
N HIS A 81 -10.55 -11.67 -10.02
CA HIS A 81 -11.81 -12.40 -9.84
C HIS A 81 -11.88 -13.58 -10.80
N ARG A 82 -11.70 -13.35 -12.11
CA ARG A 82 -11.73 -14.40 -13.14
C ARG A 82 -10.71 -15.51 -12.88
N LEU A 83 -9.48 -15.15 -12.50
CA LEU A 83 -8.44 -16.11 -12.10
C LEU A 83 -8.84 -16.91 -10.87
N THR A 84 -9.49 -16.29 -9.89
CA THR A 84 -10.01 -16.99 -8.72
C THR A 84 -11.09 -18.00 -9.12
N GLU A 85 -11.98 -17.66 -10.06
CA GLU A 85 -12.97 -18.63 -10.57
C GLU A 85 -12.31 -19.83 -11.25
N PHE A 86 -11.30 -19.56 -12.09
CA PHE A 86 -10.53 -20.58 -12.79
C PHE A 86 -9.81 -21.50 -11.81
N LEU A 87 -9.07 -20.92 -10.85
CA LEU A 87 -8.33 -21.67 -9.84
C LEU A 87 -9.26 -22.54 -8.98
N ALA A 88 -10.43 -22.03 -8.61
CA ALA A 88 -11.41 -22.80 -7.83
C ALA A 88 -12.05 -23.94 -8.64
N SER A 89 -12.50 -23.62 -9.86
CA SER A 89 -13.25 -24.56 -10.70
C SER A 89 -12.36 -25.66 -11.27
N GLU A 90 -11.18 -25.27 -11.76
CA GLU A 90 -10.31 -26.13 -12.57
C GLU A 90 -9.11 -26.68 -11.79
N MET A 91 -8.67 -26.01 -10.72
CA MET A 91 -7.41 -26.34 -10.03
C MET A 91 -7.55 -26.65 -8.54
N GLY A 92 -8.78 -26.65 -8.01
CA GLY A 92 -9.09 -27.10 -6.65
C GLY A 92 -8.71 -26.11 -5.55
N PHE A 93 -8.65 -24.81 -5.85
CA PHE A 93 -8.48 -23.77 -4.83
C PHE A 93 -9.79 -23.50 -4.08
N THR A 94 -9.73 -23.51 -2.75
CA THR A 94 -10.91 -23.52 -1.86
C THR A 94 -10.80 -22.47 -0.75
N ILE A 95 -9.67 -21.78 -0.65
CA ILE A 95 -9.51 -20.65 0.26
C ILE A 95 -9.18 -19.43 -0.59
N PHE A 96 -9.98 -18.38 -0.46
CA PHE A 96 -9.64 -17.06 -0.95
C PHE A 96 -9.31 -16.16 0.24
N SER A 97 -8.15 -15.53 0.23
CA SER A 97 -7.73 -14.63 1.29
C SER A 97 -7.22 -13.30 0.72
N ILE A 98 -7.68 -12.20 1.28
CA ILE A 98 -7.38 -10.84 0.80
C ILE A 98 -6.58 -10.03 1.83
N GLU A 99 -5.85 -9.03 1.37
CA GLU A 99 -5.13 -8.02 2.17
C GLU A 99 -6.11 -7.09 2.91
N ALA A 100 -6.87 -7.66 3.84
CA ALA A 100 -7.78 -6.98 4.75
C ALA A 100 -7.70 -7.64 6.14
N SER A 101 -8.08 -6.87 7.17
CA SER A 101 -8.08 -7.34 8.56
C SER A 101 -8.81 -8.68 8.68
N MET A 102 -8.09 -9.70 9.18
CA MET A 102 -8.53 -11.09 9.15
C MET A 102 -9.93 -11.31 9.76
N PRO A 103 -10.25 -10.81 10.97
CA PRO A 103 -11.56 -11.04 11.58
C PRO A 103 -12.74 -10.51 10.76
N GLU A 104 -12.62 -9.30 10.23
CA GLU A 104 -13.63 -8.62 9.44
C GLU A 104 -13.86 -9.35 8.12
N ALA A 105 -12.78 -9.67 7.41
CA ALA A 105 -12.86 -10.40 6.15
C ALA A 105 -13.46 -11.80 6.35
N CYS A 106 -13.13 -12.49 7.45
CA CYS A 106 -13.71 -13.80 7.77
C CYS A 106 -15.24 -13.78 7.96
N MET A 107 -15.86 -12.62 8.26
CA MET A 107 -17.33 -12.52 8.32
C MET A 107 -18.01 -12.79 6.96
N LEU A 108 -17.29 -12.61 5.85
CA LEU A 108 -17.78 -12.97 4.52
C LEU A 108 -17.87 -14.49 4.31
N THR A 109 -17.13 -15.30 5.07
CA THR A 109 -17.21 -16.77 4.98
C THR A 109 -18.64 -17.27 5.22
N ASP A 110 -19.32 -16.79 6.27
CA ASP A 110 -20.69 -17.20 6.56
C ASP A 110 -21.65 -16.83 5.41
N TYR A 111 -21.48 -15.64 4.84
CA TYR A 111 -22.26 -15.21 3.68
C TYR A 111 -22.00 -16.10 2.45
N VAL A 112 -20.74 -16.37 2.07
CA VAL A 112 -20.47 -17.18 0.87
C VAL A 112 -20.89 -18.65 1.06
N LEU A 113 -20.97 -19.14 2.31
CA LEU A 113 -21.44 -20.50 2.62
C LEU A 113 -22.97 -20.64 2.69
N GLY A 114 -23.71 -19.55 2.45
CA GLY A 114 -25.18 -19.58 2.36
C GLY A 114 -25.91 -18.88 3.52
N GLY A 115 -25.18 -18.35 4.51
CA GLY A 115 -25.74 -17.57 5.61
C GLY A 115 -26.44 -16.29 5.17
N GLU A 116 -27.21 -15.69 6.06
CA GLU A 116 -27.88 -14.41 5.80
C GLU A 116 -26.89 -13.24 5.91
N GLY A 117 -27.14 -12.15 5.18
CA GLY A 117 -26.31 -10.95 5.23
C GLY A 117 -26.40 -10.11 3.97
N ASP A 118 -26.05 -8.82 4.09
CA ASP A 118 -25.90 -7.91 2.95
C ASP A 118 -24.40 -7.83 2.59
N PRO A 119 -23.97 -8.38 1.43
CA PRO A 119 -22.56 -8.42 1.05
C PRO A 119 -21.94 -7.03 0.94
N ARG A 120 -22.72 -5.99 0.59
CA ARG A 120 -22.21 -4.61 0.53
C ARG A 120 -21.80 -4.10 1.91
N LYS A 121 -22.60 -4.41 2.94
CA LYS A 121 -22.28 -4.04 4.32
C LYS A 121 -21.11 -4.85 4.89
N LEU A 122 -21.01 -6.13 4.54
CA LEU A 122 -19.90 -6.97 4.96
C LEU A 122 -18.58 -6.51 4.34
N ILE A 123 -18.59 -6.18 3.04
CA ILE A 123 -17.43 -5.61 2.35
C ILE A 123 -17.04 -4.25 2.95
N ALA A 124 -18.00 -3.34 3.14
CA ALA A 124 -17.75 -2.06 3.81
C ALA A 124 -17.26 -2.23 5.26
N GLY A 125 -17.69 -3.30 5.93
CA GLY A 125 -17.28 -3.69 7.28
C GLY A 125 -15.83 -4.16 7.39
N MET A 126 -15.13 -4.37 6.26
CA MET A 126 -13.68 -4.55 6.26
C MET A 126 -12.93 -3.22 6.48
N TYR A 127 -13.59 -2.08 6.27
CA TYR A 127 -13.03 -0.71 6.42
C TYR A 127 -11.99 -0.29 5.37
N PHE A 128 -11.70 -1.14 4.39
CA PHE A 128 -10.80 -0.84 3.27
C PHE A 128 -11.57 -0.29 2.07
N TRP A 129 -11.32 0.97 1.71
CA TRP A 129 -11.90 1.53 0.48
C TRP A 129 -11.45 0.77 -0.77
N THR A 130 -10.24 0.21 -0.73
CA THR A 130 -9.61 -0.55 -1.84
C THR A 130 -10.47 -1.73 -2.26
N TRP A 131 -11.12 -2.38 -1.29
CA TRP A 131 -11.97 -3.55 -1.51
C TRP A 131 -13.47 -3.22 -1.56
N ASN A 132 -13.86 -1.99 -1.24
CA ASN A 132 -15.25 -1.55 -1.25
C ASN A 132 -15.72 -1.16 -2.66
N THR A 133 -15.66 -2.14 -3.58
CA THR A 133 -15.84 -1.94 -5.02
C THR A 133 -16.86 -2.92 -5.62
N GLU A 134 -17.45 -2.55 -6.75
CA GLU A 134 -18.35 -3.41 -7.53
C GLU A 134 -17.65 -4.70 -7.95
N GLU A 135 -16.36 -4.62 -8.30
CA GLU A 135 -15.58 -5.78 -8.74
C GLU A 135 -15.39 -6.84 -7.62
N VAL A 136 -15.16 -6.41 -6.38
CA VAL A 136 -15.06 -7.33 -5.23
C VAL A 136 -16.44 -7.87 -4.84
N LEU A 137 -17.50 -7.04 -4.94
CA LEU A 137 -18.87 -7.51 -4.72
C LEU A 137 -19.25 -8.62 -5.71
N ASP A 138 -18.98 -8.42 -6.99
CA ASP A 138 -19.27 -9.41 -8.04
C ASP A 138 -18.61 -10.75 -7.73
N MET A 139 -17.37 -10.72 -7.23
CA MET A 139 -16.63 -11.92 -6.80
C MET A 139 -17.24 -12.59 -5.58
N VAL A 140 -17.59 -11.83 -4.54
CA VAL A 140 -18.24 -12.36 -3.32
C VAL A 140 -19.58 -13.02 -3.66
N GLU A 141 -20.38 -12.40 -4.53
CA GLU A 141 -21.64 -12.97 -4.98
C GLU A 141 -21.44 -14.21 -5.85
N TRP A 142 -20.40 -14.24 -6.70
CA TRP A 142 -20.01 -15.44 -7.43
C TRP A 142 -19.62 -16.58 -6.49
N MET A 143 -18.78 -16.33 -5.47
CA MET A 143 -18.37 -17.36 -4.50
C MET A 143 -19.59 -18.01 -3.82
N ARG A 144 -20.60 -17.21 -3.47
CA ARG A 144 -21.86 -17.72 -2.92
C ARG A 144 -22.60 -18.63 -3.91
N ARG A 145 -22.69 -18.23 -5.19
CA ARG A 145 -23.32 -19.06 -6.24
C ARG A 145 -22.55 -20.36 -6.46
N PHE A 146 -21.22 -20.28 -6.59
CA PHE A 146 -20.34 -21.43 -6.73
C PHE A 146 -20.53 -22.44 -5.60
N ASN A 147 -20.54 -21.98 -4.34
CA ASN A 147 -20.78 -22.84 -3.18
C ASN A 147 -22.15 -23.51 -3.19
N ALA A 148 -23.20 -22.78 -3.58
CA ALA A 148 -24.54 -23.33 -3.68
C ALA A 148 -24.63 -24.42 -4.77
N GLU A 149 -23.97 -24.21 -5.91
CA GLU A 149 -23.92 -25.17 -7.02
C GLU A 149 -23.11 -26.43 -6.66
N GLU A 150 -21.93 -26.28 -6.06
CA GLU A 150 -21.10 -27.41 -5.63
C GLU A 150 -21.79 -28.23 -4.54
N LYS A 151 -22.51 -27.58 -3.62
CA LYS A 151 -23.38 -28.24 -2.65
C LYS A 151 -24.50 -29.02 -3.33
N ALA A 152 -25.16 -28.44 -4.34
CA ALA A 152 -26.23 -29.11 -5.09
C ALA A 152 -25.72 -30.32 -5.89
N LYS A 153 -24.48 -30.27 -6.39
CA LYS A 153 -23.79 -31.39 -7.05
C LYS A 153 -23.31 -32.48 -6.08
N GLY A 154 -23.28 -32.19 -4.77
CA GLY A 154 -22.72 -33.10 -3.76
C GLY A 154 -21.21 -33.30 -3.90
N SER A 155 -20.49 -32.35 -4.52
CA SER A 155 -19.04 -32.50 -4.76
C SER A 155 -18.20 -32.35 -3.49
N GLY A 156 -18.77 -31.72 -2.45
CA GLY A 156 -18.07 -31.37 -1.22
C GLY A 156 -17.12 -30.18 -1.34
N LYS A 157 -16.89 -29.66 -2.55
CA LYS A 157 -16.08 -28.46 -2.80
C LYS A 157 -16.81 -27.22 -2.26
N ARG A 158 -16.05 -26.31 -1.65
CA ARG A 158 -16.53 -24.99 -1.25
C ARG A 158 -15.36 -24.03 -1.16
N ILE A 159 -15.61 -22.76 -1.48
CA ILE A 159 -14.67 -21.67 -1.28
C ILE A 159 -15.06 -20.89 -0.03
N ILE A 160 -14.07 -20.57 0.81
CA ILE A 160 -14.22 -19.65 1.96
C ILE A 160 -13.54 -18.32 1.66
N PHE A 161 -14.03 -17.24 2.29
CA PHE A 161 -13.50 -15.89 2.17
C PHE A 161 -12.86 -15.46 3.49
N THR A 162 -11.55 -15.23 3.48
CA THR A 162 -10.78 -14.85 4.66
C THR A 162 -9.96 -13.58 4.40
N GLY A 163 -9.34 -13.04 5.45
CA GLY A 163 -8.29 -12.03 5.33
C GLY A 163 -7.02 -12.49 6.03
N PHE A 164 -5.90 -11.86 5.71
CA PHE A 164 -4.62 -12.13 6.38
C PHE A 164 -3.96 -10.90 6.98
N ASP A 165 -4.50 -9.71 6.72
CA ASP A 165 -3.96 -8.48 7.28
C ASP A 165 -4.43 -8.27 8.72
N MET A 166 -3.81 -7.29 9.37
CA MET A 166 -4.09 -6.88 10.72
C MET A 166 -3.88 -5.36 10.78
N GLN A 167 -4.95 -4.59 10.65
CA GLN A 167 -4.88 -3.14 10.82
C GLN A 167 -5.93 -2.61 11.80
N GLU A 168 -6.84 -3.49 12.23
CA GLU A 168 -7.93 -3.17 13.15
C GLU A 168 -7.94 -4.22 14.27
N ASP A 169 -7.79 -3.78 15.50
CA ASP A 169 -7.73 -4.56 16.74
C ASP A 169 -9.13 -4.93 17.27
N LYS A 170 -10.09 -4.02 17.16
CA LYS A 170 -11.36 -4.04 17.91
C LYS A 170 -12.19 -5.29 17.69
N VAL A 171 -12.31 -5.75 16.44
CA VAL A 171 -13.09 -6.96 16.14
C VAL A 171 -12.36 -8.20 16.65
N ALA A 172 -11.04 -8.26 16.52
CA ALA A 172 -10.24 -9.35 17.08
C ALA A 172 -10.38 -9.42 18.61
N MET A 173 -10.27 -8.27 19.30
CA MET A 173 -10.46 -8.17 20.75
C MET A 173 -11.86 -8.64 21.16
N ARG A 174 -12.91 -8.14 20.49
CA ARG A 174 -14.29 -8.54 20.77
C ARG A 174 -14.48 -10.06 20.59
N LEU A 175 -14.01 -10.64 19.49
CA LEU A 175 -14.17 -12.08 19.22
C LEU A 175 -13.39 -12.95 20.21
N ALA A 176 -12.19 -12.52 20.63
CA ALA A 176 -11.43 -13.19 21.68
C ALA A 176 -12.16 -13.12 23.04
N THR A 177 -12.73 -11.96 23.40
CA THR A 177 -13.55 -11.79 24.62
C THR A 177 -14.80 -12.66 24.58
N GLU A 178 -15.53 -12.70 23.45
CA GLU A 178 -16.72 -13.53 23.25
C GLU A 178 -16.40 -15.03 23.32
N PHE A 179 -15.24 -15.44 22.81
CA PHE A 179 -14.74 -16.80 22.93
C PHE A 179 -14.47 -17.16 24.39
N VAL A 180 -13.69 -16.35 25.11
CA VAL A 180 -13.37 -16.56 26.53
C VAL A 180 -14.62 -16.57 27.40
N ALA A 181 -15.59 -15.70 27.13
CA ALA A 181 -16.87 -15.71 27.85
C ALA A 181 -17.62 -17.04 27.76
N LYS A 182 -17.40 -17.84 26.71
CA LYS A 182 -18.02 -19.15 26.51
C LYS A 182 -17.25 -20.28 27.21
N VAL A 183 -15.92 -20.21 27.28
CA VAL A 183 -15.05 -21.35 27.66
C VAL A 183 -14.25 -21.17 28.93
N ASP A 184 -14.09 -19.92 29.39
CA ASP A 184 -13.26 -19.55 30.55
C ASP A 184 -13.83 -18.29 31.25
N ALA A 185 -14.98 -18.47 31.89
CA ALA A 185 -15.67 -17.41 32.62
C ALA A 185 -14.88 -16.89 33.83
N GLU A 186 -13.92 -17.67 34.35
CA GLU A 186 -13.03 -17.25 35.44
C GLU A 186 -11.97 -16.27 34.96
N TYR A 187 -11.42 -16.45 33.76
CA TYR A 187 -10.44 -15.54 33.17
C TYR A 187 -11.05 -14.29 32.53
N LEU A 188 -12.34 -14.33 32.15
CA LEU A 188 -13.02 -13.23 31.44
C LEU A 188 -12.82 -11.83 32.07
N PRO A 189 -12.93 -11.63 33.41
CA PRO A 189 -12.69 -10.33 34.02
C PRO A 189 -11.24 -9.84 33.83
N THR A 190 -10.26 -10.74 33.96
CA THR A 190 -8.84 -10.44 33.75
C THR A 190 -8.55 -10.12 32.29
N LEU A 191 -9.14 -10.85 31.34
CA LEU A 191 -9.02 -10.55 29.92
C LEU A 191 -9.59 -9.15 29.62
N SER A 192 -10.79 -8.85 30.12
CA SER A 192 -11.45 -7.55 29.90
C SER A 192 -10.59 -6.40 30.41
N GLU A 193 -10.08 -6.50 31.64
CA GLU A 193 -9.17 -5.49 32.22
C GLU A 193 -7.89 -5.32 31.39
N LYS A 194 -7.28 -6.43 30.95
CA LYS A 194 -6.07 -6.39 30.12
C LYS A 194 -6.33 -5.73 28.77
N TYR A 195 -7.42 -6.09 28.11
CA TYR A 195 -7.80 -5.52 26.82
C TYR A 195 -8.18 -4.04 26.93
N ASP A 196 -8.95 -3.63 27.94
CA ASP A 196 -9.23 -2.21 28.20
C ASP A 196 -7.93 -1.42 28.46
N LYS A 197 -7.00 -2.03 29.21
CA LYS A 197 -5.69 -1.42 29.49
C LYS A 197 -4.81 -1.35 28.24
N ALA A 198 -4.77 -2.37 27.41
CA ALA A 198 -4.01 -2.36 26.16
C ALA A 198 -4.60 -1.37 25.14
N ALA A 199 -5.93 -1.36 24.94
CA ALA A 199 -6.61 -0.37 24.09
C ALA A 199 -6.48 1.06 24.63
N SER A 200 -6.26 1.25 25.93
CA SER A 200 -5.91 2.57 26.46
C SER A 200 -4.57 3.09 25.91
N ALA A 201 -3.70 2.21 25.41
CA ALA A 201 -2.49 2.61 24.70
C ALA A 201 -2.81 3.28 23.35
N GLU A 202 -3.88 2.84 22.67
CA GLU A 202 -4.41 3.53 21.49
C GLU A 202 -4.98 4.90 21.90
N ALA A 203 -5.61 4.98 23.07
CA ALA A 203 -6.09 6.23 23.65
C ALA A 203 -4.95 7.15 24.15
N THR A 204 -3.73 6.64 24.33
CA THR A 204 -2.54 7.39 24.73
C THR A 204 -1.49 7.56 23.63
N ALA A 205 -1.83 7.20 22.39
CA ALA A 205 -0.89 7.25 21.28
C ALA A 205 -1.53 7.64 19.93
N GLY A 206 -2.24 8.76 19.91
CA GLY A 206 -1.80 9.78 18.96
C GLY A 206 -0.71 10.58 19.67
N PRO A 207 0.43 10.91 19.04
CA PRO A 207 1.36 11.78 19.73
C PRO A 207 0.57 13.04 20.12
N ALA A 208 0.79 13.55 21.35
CA ALA A 208 0.45 14.93 21.69
C ALA A 208 1.37 15.84 20.85
N SER A 209 1.16 15.84 19.54
CA SER A 209 1.99 16.49 18.58
C SER A 209 1.05 16.78 17.43
N GLY A 210 0.53 18.00 17.43
CA GLY A 210 0.13 18.59 16.17
C GLY A 210 1.40 18.78 15.34
N ASN A 211 1.94 17.70 14.78
CA ASN A 211 3.11 17.76 13.93
C ASN A 211 2.65 17.85 12.48
N GLY A 212 2.89 18.99 11.85
CA GLY A 212 2.72 19.17 10.42
C GLY A 212 4.06 19.13 9.73
N ILE A 213 4.28 18.12 8.90
CA ILE A 213 5.49 18.02 8.08
C ILE A 213 5.05 18.05 6.62
N LEU A 214 5.68 18.94 5.86
CA LEU A 214 5.56 19.00 4.42
C LEU A 214 6.90 18.59 3.82
N VAL A 215 6.85 17.62 2.91
CA VAL A 215 8.04 16.92 2.40
C VAL A 215 8.11 16.99 0.88
N GLY A 216 9.23 17.47 0.36
CA GLY A 216 9.64 17.30 -1.03
C GLY A 216 10.82 16.33 -1.11
N THR A 217 10.88 15.56 -2.20
CA THR A 217 12.01 14.67 -2.49
C THR A 217 12.91 15.32 -3.53
N PHE A 218 14.15 15.62 -3.16
CA PHE A 218 15.08 16.39 -4.01
C PHE A 218 15.95 15.47 -4.89
N PRO A 219 16.21 15.79 -6.17
CA PRO A 219 17.07 14.98 -7.02
C PRO A 219 18.49 14.83 -6.47
N VAL A 220 18.86 13.59 -6.14
CA VAL A 220 20.14 13.25 -5.50
C VAL A 220 21.33 13.71 -6.32
N ASP A 221 21.31 13.48 -7.64
CA ASP A 221 22.42 13.83 -8.55
C ASP A 221 22.71 15.33 -8.61
N MET A 222 21.74 16.18 -8.27
CA MET A 222 21.94 17.63 -8.25
C MET A 222 22.74 18.08 -7.03
N ALA A 223 22.56 17.42 -5.89
CA ALA A 223 23.10 17.84 -4.60
C ALA A 223 24.24 16.96 -4.06
N LYS A 224 24.34 15.68 -4.47
CA LYS A 224 25.35 14.75 -3.96
C LYS A 224 26.77 15.28 -4.18
N GLY A 225 27.60 15.15 -3.15
CA GLY A 225 28.97 15.66 -3.13
C GLY A 225 29.10 17.18 -3.07
N LYS A 226 28.01 17.92 -2.81
CA LYS A 226 28.00 19.39 -2.72
C LYS A 226 27.49 19.84 -1.36
N LYS A 227 27.86 21.06 -1.00
CA LYS A 227 27.25 21.78 0.13
C LYS A 227 25.94 22.42 -0.32
N ILE A 228 24.89 22.27 0.46
CA ILE A 228 23.64 23.01 0.28
C ILE A 228 23.50 24.09 1.35
N THR A 229 22.79 25.17 1.03
CA THR A 229 22.29 26.15 1.99
C THR A 229 20.80 26.31 1.77
N PHE A 230 20.00 25.96 2.79
CA PHE A 230 18.54 26.05 2.73
C PHE A 230 18.05 27.08 3.74
N GLY A 231 17.22 28.01 3.29
CA GLY A 231 16.79 29.16 4.08
C GLY A 231 15.43 29.67 3.68
N GLY A 232 14.88 30.60 4.48
CA GLY A 232 13.57 31.17 4.26
C GLY A 232 13.06 31.96 5.47
N GLN A 233 11.94 32.65 5.30
CA GLN A 233 11.28 33.38 6.37
C GLN A 233 10.28 32.48 7.09
N ILE A 234 10.22 32.58 8.42
CA ILE A 234 9.30 31.80 9.26
C ILE A 234 8.59 32.76 10.22
N LYS A 235 7.27 32.58 10.35
CA LYS A 235 6.41 33.23 11.35
C LYS A 235 5.60 32.17 12.07
N THR A 236 5.31 32.34 13.36
CA THR A 236 4.58 31.34 14.15
C THR A 236 3.48 31.95 15.00
N LYS A 237 2.43 31.18 15.25
CA LYS A 237 1.34 31.50 16.18
C LYS A 237 0.93 30.24 16.93
N GLY A 238 1.10 30.25 18.24
CA GLY A 238 0.75 29.16 19.13
C GLY A 238 1.51 27.87 18.86
N VAL A 239 2.73 27.95 18.31
CA VAL A 239 3.53 26.73 18.01
C VAL A 239 4.04 26.12 19.31
N GLY A 240 3.70 24.85 19.57
CA GLY A 240 3.96 24.22 20.87
C GLY A 240 5.44 23.88 21.12
N GLN A 241 6.11 23.26 20.14
CA GLN A 241 7.52 22.83 20.29
C GLN A 241 8.47 23.64 19.42
N PHE A 242 8.35 23.55 18.09
CA PHE A 242 9.11 24.37 17.15
C PHE A 242 8.55 24.29 15.73
N ALA A 243 8.80 25.32 14.93
CA ALA A 243 8.67 25.31 13.49
C ALA A 243 10.05 25.44 12.85
N GLY A 244 10.23 24.94 11.62
CA GLY A 244 11.54 24.96 10.99
C GLY A 244 11.54 24.53 9.54
N LEU A 245 12.66 24.81 8.88
CA LEU A 245 13.04 24.17 7.63
C LEU A 245 13.82 22.90 7.97
N TRP A 246 13.74 21.89 7.11
CA TRP A 246 14.48 20.66 7.32
C TRP A 246 15.02 20.05 6.02
N TRP A 247 16.06 19.25 6.17
CA TRP A 247 16.74 18.52 5.12
C TRP A 247 17.33 17.22 5.68
N ARG A 248 17.18 16.12 4.95
CA ARG A 248 17.71 14.80 5.24
C ARG A 248 18.27 14.18 3.98
N ALA A 249 19.50 13.71 4.04
CA ALA A 249 20.14 12.89 3.02
C ALA A 249 20.42 11.50 3.60
N ASP A 250 19.93 10.45 2.94
CA ASP A 250 20.10 9.06 3.34
C ASP A 250 21.10 8.35 2.43
N GLY A 251 21.88 7.45 3.04
CA GLY A 251 22.76 6.51 2.36
C GLY A 251 22.25 5.07 2.47
N PRO A 252 22.99 4.09 1.94
CA PRO A 252 22.60 2.68 1.96
C PRO A 252 22.42 2.06 3.36
N LYS A 253 22.92 2.73 4.42
CA LYS A 253 22.92 2.25 5.81
C LYS A 253 22.21 3.21 6.79
N GLY A 254 21.49 4.23 6.29
CA GLY A 254 20.77 5.20 7.13
C GLY A 254 21.09 6.67 6.81
N PRO A 255 20.63 7.64 7.65
CA PRO A 255 20.83 9.07 7.44
C PRO A 255 22.32 9.43 7.49
N LEU A 256 22.79 10.16 6.47
CA LEU A 256 24.17 10.63 6.38
C LEU A 256 24.30 12.12 6.73
N ALA A 257 23.27 12.92 6.43
CA ALA A 257 23.21 14.33 6.81
C ALA A 257 21.77 14.72 7.16
N PHE A 258 21.59 15.47 8.25
CA PHE A 258 20.28 15.87 8.74
C PHE A 258 20.33 17.21 9.46
N ASN A 259 19.37 18.08 9.16
CA ASN A 259 19.08 19.29 9.95
C ASN A 259 17.58 19.57 9.86
N ASN A 260 16.98 19.90 11.00
CA ASN A 260 15.56 20.25 11.08
C ASN A 260 15.33 21.56 11.86
N MET A 261 16.39 22.31 12.15
CA MET A 261 16.38 23.53 12.94
C MET A 261 15.82 23.41 14.37
N GLN A 262 15.67 22.20 14.92
CA GLN A 262 15.11 22.00 16.26
C GLN A 262 15.85 22.80 17.35
N GLY A 263 17.18 22.93 17.22
CA GLY A 263 18.01 23.69 18.16
C GLY A 263 17.72 25.20 18.22
N LEU A 264 17.02 25.75 17.21
CA LEU A 264 16.61 27.16 17.20
C LEU A 264 15.28 27.39 17.95
N ALA A 265 14.51 26.33 18.19
CA ALA A 265 13.27 26.34 18.97
C ALA A 265 12.29 27.49 18.61
N ILE A 266 12.01 27.68 17.31
CA ILE A 266 11.09 28.73 16.82
C ILE A 266 9.66 28.35 17.21
N ARG A 267 9.15 28.90 18.32
CA ARG A 267 7.92 28.44 18.97
C ARG A 267 7.14 29.59 19.60
N GLY A 268 5.90 29.32 19.99
CA GLY A 268 4.96 30.31 20.49
C GLY A 268 4.45 31.22 19.39
N ASP A 269 4.37 32.51 19.69
CA ASP A 269 4.03 33.56 18.72
C ASP A 269 5.33 34.29 18.36
N THR A 270 5.70 34.27 17.08
CA THR A 270 6.86 35.00 16.55
C THR A 270 6.44 35.80 15.34
N ASP A 271 7.12 36.92 15.06
CA ASP A 271 6.97 37.59 13.78
C ASP A 271 7.91 37.02 12.72
N TRP A 272 7.77 37.47 11.47
CA TRP A 272 8.62 37.02 10.36
C TRP A 272 10.10 37.22 10.63
N LYS A 273 10.86 36.14 10.52
CA LYS A 273 12.31 36.17 10.61
C LYS A 273 12.93 35.21 9.61
N ARG A 274 14.00 35.64 8.95
CA ARG A 274 14.78 34.77 8.08
C ARG A 274 15.65 33.82 8.89
N HIS A 275 15.63 32.56 8.51
CA HIS A 275 16.46 31.51 9.06
C HIS A 275 17.06 30.67 7.93
N GLU A 276 18.25 30.12 8.15
CA GLU A 276 18.92 29.25 7.19
C GLU A 276 19.91 28.32 7.89
N PHE A 277 20.27 27.23 7.21
CA PHE A 277 21.34 26.34 7.59
C PHE A 277 22.07 25.82 6.33
N SER A 278 23.28 25.29 6.52
CA SER A 278 24.00 24.59 5.47
C SER A 278 24.33 23.16 5.88
N LEU A 279 24.38 22.26 4.90
CA LEU A 279 24.78 20.86 5.07
C LEU A 279 25.67 20.41 3.91
N ASP A 280 26.70 19.63 4.20
CA ASP A 280 27.43 18.88 3.17
C ASP A 280 26.66 17.60 2.85
N ILE A 281 26.39 17.36 1.56
CA ILE A 281 25.65 16.17 1.10
C ILE A 281 26.67 15.11 0.65
N PRO A 282 26.78 13.96 1.34
CA PRO A 282 27.78 12.94 1.00
C PRO A 282 27.57 12.34 -0.39
N ALA A 283 28.64 11.87 -1.02
CA ALA A 283 28.62 11.38 -2.40
C ALA A 283 27.83 10.07 -2.55
N GLU A 284 27.76 9.28 -1.48
CA GLU A 284 27.05 8.02 -1.34
C GLU A 284 25.57 8.20 -0.95
N THR A 285 25.06 9.43 -0.98
CA THR A 285 23.63 9.71 -0.80
C THR A 285 22.81 9.02 -1.90
N ILE A 286 21.74 8.33 -1.50
CA ILE A 286 20.80 7.65 -2.38
C ILE A 286 19.38 8.22 -2.33
N ASN A 287 19.08 9.05 -1.33
CA ASN A 287 17.78 9.71 -1.19
C ASN A 287 17.93 11.06 -0.47
N ILE A 288 17.14 12.06 -0.87
CA ILE A 288 17.09 13.37 -0.21
C ILE A 288 15.65 13.80 -0.01
N ASN A 289 15.29 14.11 1.23
CA ASN A 289 14.00 14.70 1.60
C ASN A 289 14.21 16.04 2.31
N PHE A 290 13.36 17.01 2.04
CA PHE A 290 13.44 18.34 2.63
C PHE A 290 12.06 18.99 2.72
N GLY A 291 11.97 20.13 3.40
CA GLY A 291 10.76 20.94 3.40
C GLY A 291 10.58 21.74 4.67
N VAL A 292 9.34 21.82 5.14
CA VAL A 292 8.96 22.61 6.32
C VAL A 292 8.25 21.76 7.36
N LEU A 293 8.34 22.16 8.62
CA LEU A 293 7.68 21.46 9.72
C LEU A 293 7.14 22.43 10.79
N VAL A 294 6.11 21.96 11.48
CA VAL A 294 5.53 22.53 12.69
C VAL A 294 5.38 21.38 13.66
N VAL A 295 5.91 21.50 14.88
CA VAL A 295 5.92 20.45 15.89
C VAL A 295 5.24 20.96 17.16
N GLY A 296 4.36 20.14 17.73
CA GLY A 296 3.64 20.47 18.97
C GLY A 296 2.33 21.25 18.80
N GLY A 297 1.77 21.27 17.59
CA GLY A 297 0.56 22.02 17.27
C GLY A 297 0.83 23.50 16.99
N GLY A 298 -0.19 24.21 16.53
CA GLY A 298 -0.12 25.64 16.23
C GLY A 298 -0.19 25.95 14.74
N THR A 299 0.18 27.17 14.38
CA THR A 299 0.26 27.63 12.99
C THR A 299 1.64 28.21 12.72
N ALA A 300 2.25 27.84 11.60
CA ALA A 300 3.43 28.52 11.09
C ALA A 300 3.20 28.97 9.65
N TRP A 301 3.84 30.07 9.29
CA TRP A 301 3.90 30.57 7.92
C TRP A 301 5.35 30.53 7.44
N PHE A 302 5.53 30.18 6.18
CA PHE A 302 6.83 30.08 5.50
C PHE A 302 6.78 30.89 4.21
N ASP A 303 7.83 31.66 3.94
CA ASP A 303 7.87 32.56 2.78
C ASP A 303 9.32 32.72 2.28
N GLY A 304 9.48 32.92 0.96
CA GLY A 304 10.75 33.19 0.31
C GLY A 304 11.82 32.15 0.61
N LEU A 305 11.49 30.86 0.48
CA LEU A 305 12.47 29.80 0.65
C LEU A 305 13.54 29.90 -0.44
N THR A 306 14.78 29.66 -0.06
CA THR A 306 15.94 29.72 -0.94
C THR A 306 16.77 28.47 -0.75
N LEU A 307 17.23 27.88 -1.85
CA LEU A 307 18.14 26.75 -1.84
C LEU A 307 19.36 27.10 -2.71
N ASP A 308 20.55 27.12 -2.12
CA ASP A 308 21.80 27.18 -2.85
C ASP A 308 22.46 25.80 -2.86
N ILE A 309 23.04 25.43 -4.01
CA ILE A 309 23.76 24.17 -4.21
C ILE A 309 25.17 24.51 -4.70
N GLY A 310 26.17 24.30 -3.84
CA GLY A 310 27.51 24.82 -4.04
C GLY A 310 27.47 26.35 -4.07
N ASN A 311 27.85 26.94 -5.21
CA ASN A 311 27.87 28.39 -5.43
C ASN A 311 26.73 28.86 -6.35
N THR A 312 25.71 28.03 -6.57
CA THR A 312 24.61 28.31 -7.50
C THR A 312 23.28 28.26 -6.77
N SER A 313 22.51 29.34 -6.87
CA SER A 313 21.13 29.35 -6.39
C SER A 313 20.25 28.48 -7.27
N PHE A 314 19.57 27.53 -6.64
CA PHE A 314 18.59 26.68 -7.29
C PHE A 314 17.26 27.42 -7.41
N ARG A 315 16.77 27.57 -8.64
CA ARG A 315 15.42 28.06 -8.92
C ARG A 315 14.82 27.24 -10.05
N ASN A 316 13.83 26.42 -9.72
CA ASN A 316 13.05 25.68 -10.69
C ASN A 316 11.60 25.61 -10.21
N PRO A 317 10.76 26.62 -10.54
CA PRO A 317 9.39 26.72 -10.04
C PRO A 317 8.49 25.58 -10.53
N GLU A 318 8.85 24.89 -11.62
CA GLU A 318 8.15 23.69 -12.08
C GLU A 318 8.40 22.48 -11.16
N MET A 319 9.56 22.44 -10.49
CA MET A 319 9.94 21.38 -9.56
C MET A 319 9.55 21.72 -8.11
N PHE A 320 9.97 22.90 -7.65
CA PHE A 320 9.69 23.44 -6.32
C PHE A 320 9.48 24.96 -6.40
N ASP A 321 8.25 25.40 -6.16
CA ASP A 321 7.86 26.82 -6.07
C ASP A 321 8.20 27.41 -4.70
N LEU A 322 9.50 27.57 -4.43
CA LEU A 322 10.03 27.90 -3.10
C LEU A 322 9.65 29.30 -2.57
N ASP A 323 9.22 30.22 -3.43
CA ASP A 323 8.67 31.52 -3.04
C ASP A 323 7.14 31.50 -2.83
N PHE A 324 6.46 30.37 -3.10
CA PHE A 324 5.01 30.15 -2.88
C PHE A 324 4.09 31.12 -3.63
N GLU A 325 4.55 31.62 -4.79
CA GLU A 325 3.78 32.56 -5.61
C GLU A 325 2.89 31.86 -6.65
N GLY A 326 2.94 30.52 -6.72
CA GLY A 326 2.01 29.66 -7.45
C GLY A 326 0.76 29.28 -6.66
N GLU A 327 -0.03 28.35 -7.21
CA GLU A 327 -1.32 27.91 -6.62
C GLU A 327 -1.19 26.73 -5.62
N ASP A 328 0.00 26.12 -5.48
CA ASP A 328 0.22 24.88 -4.71
C ASP A 328 1.42 24.99 -3.74
N HIS A 329 1.59 24.00 -2.85
CA HIS A 329 2.52 23.97 -1.71
C HIS A 329 3.98 23.73 -2.10
N ALA A 330 4.48 24.38 -3.16
CA ALA A 330 5.88 24.32 -3.58
C ALA A 330 6.41 22.92 -3.94
N GLY A 331 5.54 22.00 -4.37
CA GLY A 331 5.95 20.61 -4.61
C GLY A 331 6.23 19.81 -3.33
N LEU A 332 5.86 20.33 -2.16
CA LEU A 332 5.91 19.63 -0.88
C LEU A 332 4.58 18.91 -0.60
N THR A 333 4.65 17.68 -0.13
CA THR A 333 3.50 16.83 0.20
C THR A 333 3.22 16.87 1.70
N VAL A 334 1.97 17.07 2.09
CA VAL A 334 1.55 16.94 3.50
C VAL A 334 1.56 15.46 3.88
N THR A 335 2.38 15.08 4.86
CA THR A 335 2.54 13.67 5.25
C THR A 335 1.78 13.29 6.52
N THR A 336 1.11 14.24 7.19
CA THR A 336 0.39 13.97 8.44
C THR A 336 -1.12 14.31 8.32
N PRO A 337 -2.04 13.36 8.62
CA PRO A 337 -3.48 13.53 8.41
C PRO A 337 -4.14 14.70 9.16
N ALA A 338 -3.58 15.09 10.31
CA ALA A 338 -4.06 16.21 11.14
C ALA A 338 -3.61 17.60 10.63
N THR A 339 -2.75 17.63 9.62
CA THR A 339 -2.17 18.86 9.09
C THR A 339 -3.00 19.40 7.94
N ARG A 340 -3.14 20.71 7.93
CA ARG A 340 -3.69 21.44 6.80
C ARG A 340 -2.70 22.49 6.39
N ALA A 341 -2.43 22.56 5.10
CA ALA A 341 -1.56 23.57 4.52
C ALA A 341 -2.33 24.29 3.41
N TRP A 342 -2.03 25.57 3.21
CA TRP A 342 -2.55 26.38 2.12
C TRP A 342 -1.56 27.47 1.77
N VAL A 343 -1.50 27.85 0.50
CA VAL A 343 -0.89 29.12 0.09
C VAL A 343 -1.89 30.25 0.34
N VAL A 344 -1.46 31.31 1.05
CA VAL A 344 -2.31 32.43 1.46
C VAL A 344 -1.64 33.77 1.20
N LYS A 345 -2.44 34.80 0.86
CA LYS A 345 -1.96 36.17 0.65
C LYS A 345 -1.85 36.99 1.94
N GLU A 346 -2.67 36.66 2.93
CA GLU A 346 -2.79 37.46 4.15
C GLU A 346 -1.52 37.34 5.00
N GLY A 347 -0.80 38.46 5.14
CA GLY A 347 0.36 38.56 6.02
C GLY A 347 1.64 37.92 5.49
N ALA A 348 1.76 37.67 4.17
CA ALA A 348 3.00 37.22 3.53
C ALA A 348 4.14 38.23 3.74
N ALA A 349 5.36 37.75 3.96
CA ALA A 349 6.55 38.57 4.13
C ALA A 349 7.03 39.18 2.80
N SER A 350 6.80 38.50 1.67
CA SER A 350 7.04 39.00 0.31
C SER A 350 6.04 40.09 -0.09
N GLY A 351 4.88 40.15 0.58
CA GLY A 351 3.75 41.00 0.22
C GLY A 351 2.81 40.40 -0.84
N ALA A 352 3.07 39.18 -1.31
CA ALA A 352 2.24 38.49 -2.30
C ALA A 352 1.61 37.21 -1.75
N GLN A 353 2.34 36.09 -1.62
CA GLN A 353 1.83 34.83 -1.06
C GLN A 353 2.82 34.15 -0.11
N CYS A 354 2.32 33.30 0.79
CA CYS A 354 3.14 32.48 1.68
C CYS A 354 2.44 31.15 2.01
N LEU A 355 3.21 30.15 2.42
CA LEU A 355 2.68 28.87 2.86
C LEU A 355 2.25 28.93 4.33
N ARG A 356 0.96 28.71 4.62
CA ARG A 356 0.43 28.57 5.97
C ARG A 356 0.22 27.09 6.31
N VAL A 357 0.87 26.61 7.36
CA VAL A 357 0.74 25.24 7.91
C VAL A 357 0.04 25.31 9.26
N VAL A 358 -1.11 24.65 9.37
CA VAL A 358 -1.92 24.57 10.59
C VAL A 358 -1.99 23.13 11.06
N THR A 359 -1.84 22.95 12.36
CA THR A 359 -1.87 21.64 12.99
C THR A 359 -2.46 21.74 14.39
N GLN A 360 -3.39 20.85 14.72
CA GLN A 360 -4.08 20.90 16.01
C GLN A 360 -3.27 20.16 17.07
N ALA A 361 -2.91 20.83 18.17
CA ALA A 361 -2.49 20.14 19.37
C ALA A 361 -3.72 19.44 19.97
N GLN A 362 -3.72 18.11 20.01
CA GLN A 362 -4.63 17.38 20.89
C GLN A 362 -4.23 17.68 22.34
N ALA A 363 -5.21 17.91 23.22
CA ALA A 363 -4.95 18.09 24.64
C ALA A 363 -4.27 16.82 25.21
N PRO A 364 -3.25 16.95 26.06
CA PRO A 364 -2.68 15.78 26.71
C PRO A 364 -3.72 15.17 27.66
N VAL A 365 -4.08 13.91 27.43
CA VAL A 365 -4.72 13.10 28.46
C VAL A 365 -3.62 12.57 29.40
N ARG A 366 -3.95 12.54 30.69
CA ARG A 366 -3.04 12.54 31.84
C ARG A 366 -2.13 11.31 31.98
N ALA A 367 -0.88 11.59 32.35
CA ALA A 367 0.03 11.03 33.37
C ALA A 367 -0.13 9.62 34.01
N ASP A 368 -0.78 8.65 33.36
CA ASP A 368 -0.84 7.26 33.86
C ASP A 368 -0.54 6.21 32.76
N GLY A 369 -0.27 6.65 31.52
CA GLY A 369 -0.51 5.90 30.29
C GLY A 369 0.39 4.67 30.05
N VAL A 370 -0.26 3.57 29.65
CA VAL A 370 0.34 2.35 29.10
C VAL A 370 1.07 2.72 27.81
N SER A 371 2.36 2.38 27.68
CA SER A 371 3.08 2.59 26.41
C SER A 371 2.64 1.57 25.35
N LYS A 372 2.83 1.84 24.05
CA LYS A 372 2.57 0.83 23.01
C LYS A 372 3.33 -0.48 23.23
N LYS A 373 4.56 -0.39 23.76
CA LYS A 373 5.35 -1.57 24.14
C LYS A 373 4.68 -2.35 25.29
N ASP A 374 4.14 -1.66 26.29
CA ASP A 374 3.41 -2.30 27.38
C ASP A 374 2.08 -2.90 26.88
N ALA A 375 1.41 -2.26 25.91
CA ALA A 375 0.21 -2.78 25.27
C ALA A 375 0.48 -4.12 24.56
N VAL A 376 1.60 -4.20 23.82
CA VAL A 376 2.08 -5.45 23.22
C VAL A 376 2.27 -6.51 24.30
N ALA A 377 2.99 -6.20 25.38
CA ALA A 377 3.25 -7.15 26.46
C ALA A 377 1.94 -7.63 27.13
N ILE A 378 0.98 -6.73 27.37
CA ILE A 378 -0.33 -7.07 27.94
C ILE A 378 -1.11 -7.99 27.00
N ALA A 379 -1.14 -7.71 25.70
CA ALA A 379 -1.81 -8.56 24.73
C ALA A 379 -1.11 -9.93 24.60
N GLU A 380 0.22 -9.98 24.70
CA GLU A 380 0.99 -11.22 24.70
C GLU A 380 0.67 -12.09 25.91
N GLU A 381 0.43 -11.51 27.09
CA GLU A 381 -0.04 -12.26 28.26
C GLU A 381 -1.41 -12.91 28.01
N VAL A 382 -2.34 -12.22 27.34
CA VAL A 382 -3.63 -12.80 26.96
C VAL A 382 -3.44 -13.92 25.94
N LEU A 383 -2.67 -13.68 24.87
CA LEU A 383 -2.37 -14.71 23.88
C LEU A 383 -1.72 -15.93 24.51
N LYS A 384 -0.80 -15.73 25.46
CA LYS A 384 -0.15 -16.83 26.17
C LYS A 384 -1.15 -17.63 26.98
N HIS A 385 -2.03 -16.98 27.76
CA HIS A 385 -3.08 -17.68 28.52
C HIS A 385 -3.96 -18.52 27.61
N LEU A 386 -4.45 -17.94 26.51
CA LEU A 386 -5.31 -18.66 25.56
C LEU A 386 -4.58 -19.84 24.89
N THR A 387 -3.31 -19.67 24.55
CA THR A 387 -2.49 -20.73 23.94
C THR A 387 -2.23 -21.88 24.92
N ASP A 388 -1.88 -21.57 26.18
CA ASP A 388 -1.59 -22.58 27.22
C ASP A 388 -2.84 -23.45 27.53
N HIS A 389 -4.04 -22.91 27.35
CA HIS A 389 -5.31 -23.58 27.66
C HIS A 389 -6.06 -24.07 26.41
N GLU A 390 -5.50 -23.93 25.21
CA GLU A 390 -6.17 -24.27 23.94
C GLU A 390 -6.70 -25.71 23.91
N ALA A 391 -5.92 -26.67 24.42
CA ALA A 391 -6.33 -28.07 24.48
C ALA A 391 -7.57 -28.28 25.36
N THR A 392 -7.64 -27.60 26.51
CA THR A 392 -8.78 -27.64 27.42
C THR A 392 -10.00 -26.97 26.79
N TYR A 393 -9.83 -25.83 26.12
CA TYR A 393 -10.94 -25.18 25.41
C TYR A 393 -11.46 -26.04 24.24
N ALA A 394 -10.56 -26.77 23.56
CA ALA A 394 -10.93 -27.68 22.48
C ALA A 394 -11.81 -28.84 22.95
N GLU A 395 -11.75 -29.25 24.22
CA GLU A 395 -12.68 -30.25 24.80
C GLU A 395 -14.11 -29.70 24.93
N GLN A 396 -14.27 -28.38 25.10
CA GLN A 396 -15.56 -27.73 25.28
C GLN A 396 -16.23 -27.34 23.96
N VAL A 397 -15.46 -26.74 23.03
CA VAL A 397 -16.00 -26.16 21.78
C VAL A 397 -15.46 -26.81 20.50
N GLY A 398 -14.60 -27.82 20.64
CA GLY A 398 -13.91 -28.46 19.52
C GLY A 398 -12.63 -27.72 19.10
N LYS A 399 -11.70 -28.47 18.49
CA LYS A 399 -10.36 -27.98 18.10
C LYS A 399 -10.41 -26.75 17.19
N GLY A 400 -11.36 -26.71 16.25
CA GLY A 400 -11.48 -25.59 15.32
C GLY A 400 -11.81 -24.28 16.03
N ALA A 401 -12.89 -24.25 16.80
CA ALA A 401 -13.32 -23.05 17.51
C ALA A 401 -12.29 -22.60 18.57
N ALA A 402 -11.59 -23.54 19.23
CA ALA A 402 -10.50 -23.21 20.14
C ALA A 402 -9.33 -22.53 19.40
N ALA A 403 -8.90 -23.08 18.27
CA ALA A 403 -7.84 -22.49 17.45
C ALA A 403 -8.23 -21.10 16.90
N ASP A 404 -9.49 -20.91 16.51
CA ASP A 404 -10.02 -19.62 16.05
C ASP A 404 -9.97 -18.57 17.18
N GLY A 405 -10.36 -18.94 18.41
CA GLY A 405 -10.27 -18.09 19.60
C GLY A 405 -8.83 -17.64 19.92
N VAL A 406 -7.86 -18.58 19.86
CA VAL A 406 -6.43 -18.27 20.03
C VAL A 406 -5.93 -17.36 18.89
N GLN A 407 -6.38 -17.59 17.66
CA GLN A 407 -5.96 -16.78 16.52
C GLN A 407 -6.47 -15.34 16.62
N HIS A 408 -7.67 -15.10 17.13
CA HIS A 408 -8.15 -13.73 17.39
C HIS A 408 -7.23 -12.99 18.36
N ALA A 409 -6.83 -13.61 19.48
CA ALA A 409 -5.87 -13.01 20.40
C ALA A 409 -4.48 -12.78 19.77
N ARG A 410 -4.08 -13.64 18.82
CA ARG A 410 -2.84 -13.45 18.06
C ARG A 410 -2.90 -12.23 17.15
N VAL A 411 -4.03 -12.02 16.46
CA VAL A 411 -4.25 -10.84 15.63
C VAL A 411 -4.19 -9.56 16.49
N VAL A 412 -4.77 -9.57 17.70
CA VAL A 412 -4.64 -8.44 18.65
C VAL A 412 -3.17 -8.11 18.96
N VAL A 413 -2.35 -9.12 19.27
CA VAL A 413 -0.91 -8.93 19.51
C VAL A 413 -0.22 -8.35 18.28
N GLN A 414 -0.55 -8.87 17.09
CA GLN A 414 0.00 -8.32 15.86
C GLN A 414 -0.38 -6.84 15.73
N CYS A 415 -1.64 -6.44 16.00
CA CYS A 415 -2.14 -5.05 15.87
C CYS A 415 -1.27 -4.11 16.68
N PHE A 416 -1.13 -4.38 17.98
CA PHE A 416 -0.29 -3.55 18.84
C PHE A 416 1.20 -3.56 18.43
N ARG A 417 1.73 -4.67 17.89
CA ARG A 417 3.12 -4.72 17.41
C ARG A 417 3.33 -3.82 16.20
N SER A 418 2.42 -3.87 15.23
CA SER A 418 2.46 -3.01 14.04
C SER A 418 2.43 -1.54 14.46
N GLU A 419 1.56 -1.18 15.38
CA GLU A 419 1.47 0.19 15.91
C GLU A 419 2.71 0.64 16.69
N ALA A 420 3.31 -0.27 17.48
CA ALA A 420 4.51 0.01 18.27
C ALA A 420 5.74 0.22 17.38
N LEU A 421 5.87 -0.55 16.30
CA LEU A 421 6.96 -0.40 15.31
C LEU A 421 6.91 0.96 14.61
N MET A 422 5.71 1.45 14.31
CA MET A 422 5.52 2.78 13.69
C MET A 422 5.96 3.94 14.60
N GLU A 423 6.04 3.74 15.91
CA GLU A 423 6.53 4.75 16.87
C GLU A 423 8.01 4.60 17.24
N GLY A 424 8.53 3.37 17.22
CA GLY A 424 9.81 3.02 17.84
C GLY A 424 11.04 3.00 16.93
N GLY A 425 10.88 3.03 15.60
CA GLY A 425 12.01 3.19 14.65
C GLY A 425 13.15 2.16 14.75
N ASP A 426 12.92 0.98 15.33
CA ASP A 426 13.96 -0.03 15.53
C ASP A 426 13.93 -1.07 14.38
N GLU A 427 14.80 -0.88 13.38
CA GLU A 427 14.86 -1.68 12.14
C GLU A 427 15.12 -3.19 12.39
N MET A 428 15.70 -3.58 13.54
CA MET A 428 15.94 -4.99 13.87
C MET A 428 14.66 -5.78 14.17
N MET A 429 13.55 -5.12 14.53
CA MET A 429 12.28 -5.78 14.86
C MET A 429 11.36 -5.99 13.64
N ALA A 430 11.70 -5.41 12.49
CA ALA A 430 10.91 -5.50 11.27
C ALA A 430 10.91 -6.91 10.64
N ASP A 431 11.96 -7.71 10.85
CA ASP A 431 12.10 -9.03 10.20
C ASP A 431 11.26 -10.13 10.86
N GLU A 432 10.99 -10.02 12.17
CA GLU A 432 10.14 -10.98 12.89
C GLU A 432 8.72 -10.46 13.11
N TRP A 433 8.54 -9.15 13.32
CA TRP A 433 7.27 -8.55 13.78
C TRP A 433 6.68 -7.51 12.83
N GLY A 434 7.25 -7.32 11.65
CA GLY A 434 6.70 -6.41 10.63
C GLY A 434 5.30 -6.83 10.15
N ARG A 435 4.56 -5.88 9.55
CA ARG A 435 3.21 -6.12 8.98
C ARG A 435 3.21 -7.33 8.04
N ASP A 436 4.13 -7.38 7.08
CA ASP A 436 4.24 -8.47 6.11
C ASP A 436 4.59 -9.84 6.74
N ALA A 437 5.41 -9.86 7.79
CA ALA A 437 5.68 -11.08 8.56
C ALA A 437 4.41 -11.57 9.28
N SER A 438 3.62 -10.64 9.84
CA SER A 438 2.32 -10.95 10.45
C SER A 438 1.31 -11.46 9.42
N MET A 439 1.24 -10.83 8.25
CA MET A 439 0.42 -11.29 7.13
C MET A 439 0.81 -12.71 6.68
N ALA A 440 2.10 -13.01 6.58
CA ALA A 440 2.58 -14.34 6.23
C ALA A 440 2.26 -15.36 7.33
N ALA A 441 2.40 -14.99 8.61
CA ALA A 441 2.05 -15.85 9.73
C ALA A 441 0.55 -16.21 9.76
N ASN A 442 -0.31 -15.26 9.39
CA ASN A 442 -1.76 -15.43 9.28
C ASN A 442 -2.15 -16.36 8.13
N VAL A 443 -1.52 -16.22 6.97
CA VAL A 443 -1.64 -17.21 5.87
C VAL A 443 -1.15 -18.59 6.31
N GLY A 444 -0.01 -18.65 6.99
CA GLY A 444 0.52 -19.90 7.53
C GLY A 444 -0.42 -20.57 8.54
N TRP A 445 -1.14 -19.78 9.34
CA TRP A 445 -2.19 -20.28 10.23
C TRP A 445 -3.35 -20.89 9.44
N LEU A 446 -3.86 -20.20 8.41
CA LEU A 446 -4.91 -20.74 7.53
C LEU A 446 -4.49 -22.08 6.90
N LEU A 447 -3.26 -22.16 6.38
CA LEU A 447 -2.73 -23.37 5.76
C LEU A 447 -2.54 -24.53 6.75
N ARG A 448 -2.22 -24.25 8.02
CA ARG A 448 -2.19 -25.29 9.07
C ARG A 448 -3.60 -25.70 9.51
N ARG A 449 -4.54 -24.75 9.55
CA ARG A 449 -5.96 -24.98 9.85
C ARG A 449 -6.65 -25.83 8.79
N TYR A 450 -6.17 -25.75 7.55
CA TYR A 450 -6.67 -26.41 6.35
C TYR A 450 -5.53 -27.09 5.55
N PRO A 451 -4.92 -28.17 6.08
CA PRO A 451 -3.64 -28.71 5.57
C PRO A 451 -3.71 -29.30 4.14
N GLY A 452 -4.90 -29.69 3.66
CA GLY A 452 -5.10 -30.22 2.31
C GLY A 452 -5.68 -29.23 1.32
N GLU A 453 -5.98 -28.01 1.73
CA GLU A 453 -6.63 -27.01 0.89
C GLU A 453 -5.59 -26.13 0.19
N LYS A 454 -5.96 -25.61 -0.98
CA LYS A 454 -5.16 -24.64 -1.74
C LYS A 454 -5.74 -23.23 -1.59
N ILE A 455 -4.85 -22.24 -1.52
CA ILE A 455 -5.18 -20.85 -1.20
C ILE A 455 -4.80 -19.87 -2.32
N VAL A 456 -5.72 -18.97 -2.64
CA VAL A 456 -5.47 -17.78 -3.44
C VAL A 456 -5.26 -16.60 -2.51
N LEU A 457 -4.16 -15.89 -2.66
CA LEU A 457 -3.87 -14.65 -1.92
C LEU A 457 -4.06 -13.46 -2.84
N TRP A 458 -4.74 -12.42 -2.38
CA TRP A 458 -4.93 -11.16 -3.11
C TRP A 458 -4.34 -10.01 -2.31
N ALA A 459 -3.25 -9.41 -2.80
CA ALA A 459 -2.63 -8.21 -2.22
C ALA A 459 -1.96 -7.35 -3.30
N HIS A 460 -1.40 -6.21 -2.90
CA HIS A 460 -0.52 -5.39 -3.74
C HIS A 460 0.74 -6.18 -4.20
N ASN A 461 1.28 -5.84 -5.38
CA ASN A 461 2.55 -6.42 -5.90
C ASN A 461 3.69 -6.38 -4.87
N GLY A 462 3.75 -5.30 -4.09
CA GLY A 462 4.76 -5.10 -3.04
C GLY A 462 4.72 -6.11 -1.90
N HIS A 463 3.56 -6.73 -1.65
CA HIS A 463 3.37 -7.72 -0.60
C HIS A 463 3.53 -9.15 -1.13
N VAL A 464 2.94 -9.47 -2.28
CA VAL A 464 2.98 -10.85 -2.82
C VAL A 464 4.34 -11.26 -3.36
N GLY A 465 5.17 -10.30 -3.80
CA GLY A 465 6.48 -10.54 -4.38
C GLY A 465 7.46 -11.18 -3.40
N ARG A 466 8.65 -11.57 -3.88
CA ARG A 466 9.73 -12.13 -3.04
C ARG A 466 10.79 -11.09 -2.63
N SER A 467 10.47 -9.80 -2.69
CA SER A 467 11.38 -8.75 -2.23
C SER A 467 11.68 -8.88 -0.73
N ARG A 468 12.83 -8.41 -0.27
CA ARG A 468 13.17 -8.43 1.17
C ARG A 468 12.03 -7.85 2.01
N TRP A 469 11.65 -8.57 3.07
CA TRP A 469 10.58 -8.21 4.03
C TRP A 469 9.15 -8.19 3.47
N SER A 470 8.93 -8.65 2.25
CA SER A 470 7.57 -8.86 1.73
C SER A 470 6.94 -10.13 2.31
N GLN A 471 5.61 -10.18 2.34
CA GLN A 471 4.83 -11.35 2.72
C GLN A 471 5.26 -12.58 1.89
N GLY A 472 5.40 -12.41 0.57
CA GLY A 472 5.84 -13.49 -0.32
C GLY A 472 7.23 -14.04 0.04
N SER A 473 8.18 -13.19 0.45
CA SER A 473 9.49 -13.66 0.90
C SER A 473 9.44 -14.50 2.19
N TYR A 474 8.52 -14.20 3.11
CA TYR A 474 8.29 -15.02 4.30
C TYR A 474 7.57 -16.32 3.97
N LEU A 475 6.58 -16.28 3.08
CA LEU A 475 5.85 -17.46 2.64
C LEU A 475 6.74 -18.45 1.90
N GLU A 476 7.65 -17.99 1.06
CA GLU A 476 8.64 -18.86 0.40
C GLU A 476 9.55 -19.57 1.42
N LYS A 477 9.90 -18.90 2.53
CA LYS A 477 10.65 -19.54 3.62
C LYS A 477 9.81 -20.58 4.38
N MET A 478 8.51 -20.30 4.57
CA MET A 478 7.60 -21.18 5.31
C MET A 478 7.15 -22.40 4.49
N PHE A 479 6.98 -22.23 3.18
CA PHE A 479 6.43 -23.20 2.23
C PHE A 479 7.25 -23.23 0.93
N PRO A 480 8.53 -23.64 0.99
CA PRO A 480 9.45 -23.54 -0.14
C PRO A 480 8.96 -24.36 -1.34
N GLY A 481 8.82 -23.70 -2.50
CA GLY A 481 8.38 -24.34 -3.74
C GLY A 481 6.88 -24.69 -3.80
N GLU A 482 6.06 -24.30 -2.80
CA GLU A 482 4.60 -24.51 -2.84
C GLU A 482 3.84 -23.32 -3.43
N MET A 483 4.54 -22.22 -3.75
CA MET A 483 3.96 -20.94 -4.15
C MET A 483 4.26 -20.57 -5.60
N VAL A 484 3.25 -20.05 -6.30
CA VAL A 484 3.41 -19.29 -7.54
C VAL A 484 2.97 -17.86 -7.31
N VAL A 485 3.84 -16.90 -7.64
CA VAL A 485 3.60 -15.47 -7.46
C VAL A 485 3.33 -14.82 -8.80
N VAL A 486 2.15 -14.21 -8.92
CA VAL A 486 1.66 -13.54 -10.11
C VAL A 486 1.67 -12.03 -9.86
N GLY A 487 2.62 -11.32 -10.45
CA GLY A 487 2.64 -9.86 -10.49
C GLY A 487 1.72 -9.31 -11.57
N PHE A 488 1.36 -8.04 -11.45
CA PHE A 488 0.55 -7.33 -12.46
C PHE A 488 1.22 -6.03 -12.89
N ALA A 489 1.13 -5.69 -14.17
CA ALA A 489 1.66 -4.48 -14.77
C ALA A 489 0.59 -3.82 -15.64
N THR A 490 0.56 -2.48 -15.66
CA THR A 490 -0.38 -1.71 -16.48
C THR A 490 0.29 -0.56 -17.25
N GLY A 491 -0.16 -0.35 -18.48
CA GLY A 491 0.37 0.66 -19.40
C GLY A 491 -0.20 2.05 -19.12
N ARG A 492 -1.41 2.32 -19.60
CA ARG A 492 -2.04 3.65 -19.63
C ARG A 492 -3.48 3.59 -19.12
N GLY A 493 -4.03 4.76 -18.82
CA GLY A 493 -5.42 4.91 -18.37
C GLY A 493 -5.52 5.38 -16.93
N GLN A 494 -6.54 4.93 -16.21
CA GLN A 494 -6.89 5.48 -14.90
C GLN A 494 -6.89 4.43 -13.79
N TYR A 495 -6.76 4.90 -12.55
CA TYR A 495 -6.94 4.11 -11.33
C TYR A 495 -7.66 4.94 -10.25
N GLN A 496 -8.22 4.26 -9.25
CA GLN A 496 -8.87 4.84 -8.09
C GLN A 496 -7.86 4.94 -6.93
N ALA A 497 -7.70 6.11 -6.31
CA ALA A 497 -6.83 6.26 -5.14
C ALA A 497 -7.23 7.48 -4.29
N ILE A 498 -6.64 7.61 -3.10
CA ILE A 498 -6.81 8.79 -2.26
C ILE A 498 -5.82 9.88 -2.71
N GLY A 499 -6.33 11.00 -3.20
CA GLY A 499 -5.58 12.22 -3.47
C GLY A 499 -5.98 13.38 -2.55
N ASN A 500 -5.54 14.60 -2.87
CA ASN A 500 -5.83 15.80 -2.07
C ASN A 500 -7.33 16.09 -1.90
N GLY A 501 -8.16 15.68 -2.86
CA GLY A 501 -9.62 15.82 -2.83
C GLY A 501 -10.36 14.61 -2.23
N GLY A 502 -9.64 13.66 -1.64
CA GLY A 502 -10.19 12.37 -1.19
C GLY A 502 -10.10 11.29 -2.26
N LEU A 503 -10.94 10.27 -2.12
CA LEU A 503 -10.95 9.09 -2.99
C LEU A 503 -11.51 9.46 -4.37
N THR A 504 -10.65 9.51 -5.40
CA THR A 504 -11.06 9.85 -6.77
C THR A 504 -10.22 9.15 -7.85
N SER A 505 -10.57 9.40 -9.11
CA SER A 505 -9.85 8.93 -10.29
C SER A 505 -8.52 9.65 -10.46
N HIS A 506 -7.47 8.91 -10.80
CA HIS A 506 -6.14 9.42 -11.10
C HIS A 506 -5.60 8.77 -12.38
N GLU A 507 -4.73 9.51 -13.09
CA GLU A 507 -4.10 9.04 -14.32
C GLU A 507 -2.84 8.20 -14.03
N LEU A 508 -2.69 7.10 -14.76
CA LEU A 508 -1.44 6.37 -14.86
C LEU A 508 -0.47 7.18 -15.70
N LEU A 509 0.74 7.40 -15.18
CA LEU A 509 1.82 7.97 -15.97
C LEU A 509 2.14 7.02 -17.13
N PRO A 510 2.36 7.52 -18.35
CA PRO A 510 2.70 6.67 -19.48
C PRO A 510 4.02 5.92 -19.21
N PRO A 511 4.18 4.69 -19.73
CA PRO A 511 5.45 3.97 -19.64
C PRO A 511 6.59 4.81 -20.22
N ARG A 512 7.72 4.87 -19.50
CA ARG A 512 8.91 5.63 -19.92
C ARG A 512 9.97 4.68 -20.47
N ASP A 513 10.87 5.19 -21.31
CA ASP A 513 11.98 4.42 -21.84
C ASP A 513 12.71 3.64 -20.74
N GLY A 514 12.82 2.32 -20.93
CA GLY A 514 13.49 1.42 -20.00
C GLY A 514 12.64 0.87 -18.85
N THR A 515 11.40 1.34 -18.62
CA THR A 515 10.52 0.70 -17.62
C THR A 515 10.08 -0.69 -18.09
N LEU A 516 9.66 -1.56 -17.16
CA LEU A 516 9.10 -2.86 -17.51
C LEU A 516 7.87 -2.69 -18.42
N GLU A 517 6.98 -1.77 -18.06
CA GLU A 517 5.75 -1.48 -18.80
C GLU A 517 6.03 -1.04 -20.23
N TRP A 518 7.13 -0.33 -20.48
CA TRP A 518 7.51 0.11 -21.83
C TRP A 518 7.96 -1.07 -22.71
N HIS A 519 8.67 -2.04 -22.13
CA HIS A 519 9.01 -3.28 -22.83
C HIS A 519 7.76 -4.15 -23.08
N LEU A 520 6.85 -4.23 -22.11
CA LEU A 520 5.59 -4.98 -22.23
C LEU A 520 4.64 -4.36 -23.27
N ASP A 521 4.51 -3.03 -23.30
CA ASP A 521 3.72 -2.32 -24.33
C ASP A 521 4.31 -2.55 -25.73
N GLY A 522 5.64 -2.68 -25.83
CA GLY A 522 6.34 -3.07 -27.06
C GLY A 522 5.90 -4.43 -27.64
N MET A 523 5.28 -5.31 -26.85
CA MET A 523 4.68 -6.54 -27.38
C MET A 523 3.54 -6.24 -28.36
N GLY A 524 2.87 -5.09 -28.26
CA GLY A 524 1.67 -4.79 -29.03
C GLY A 524 0.48 -5.70 -28.70
N LEU A 525 0.48 -6.30 -27.50
CA LEU A 525 -0.61 -7.09 -26.96
C LEU A 525 -1.38 -6.25 -25.94
N LEU A 526 -2.71 -6.28 -26.01
CA LEU A 526 -3.55 -5.59 -25.01
C LEU A 526 -3.47 -6.28 -23.65
N ARG A 527 -3.35 -7.61 -23.66
CA ARG A 527 -3.45 -8.48 -22.49
C ARG A 527 -2.56 -9.69 -22.69
N ALA A 528 -1.72 -10.00 -21.72
CA ALA A 528 -0.90 -11.20 -21.73
C ALA A 528 -0.46 -11.61 -20.33
N ILE A 529 -0.08 -12.86 -20.16
CA ILE A 529 0.68 -13.33 -18.99
C ILE A 529 2.06 -13.77 -19.47
N VAL A 530 3.12 -13.22 -18.90
CA VAL A 530 4.51 -13.54 -19.23
C VAL A 530 5.07 -14.52 -18.19
N ASP A 531 5.72 -15.60 -18.64
CA ASP A 531 6.42 -16.57 -17.78
C ASP A 531 7.84 -16.06 -17.45
N LEU A 532 7.99 -15.32 -16.35
CA LEU A 532 9.25 -14.69 -15.96
C LEU A 532 10.31 -15.70 -15.50
N ARG A 533 9.90 -16.91 -15.09
CA ARG A 533 10.81 -18.01 -14.71
C ARG A 533 11.74 -18.45 -15.84
N ARG A 534 11.44 -18.05 -17.08
CA ARG A 534 12.25 -18.35 -18.27
C ARG A 534 13.41 -17.39 -18.44
N ALA A 535 13.43 -16.27 -17.71
CA ALA A 535 14.51 -15.31 -17.79
C ALA A 535 15.81 -15.90 -17.24
N ALA A 536 16.91 -15.69 -17.94
CA ALA A 536 18.21 -16.27 -17.59
C ALA A 536 19.27 -15.18 -17.39
N GLU A 537 20.06 -15.30 -16.33
CA GLU A 537 21.18 -14.38 -16.08
C GLU A 537 22.21 -14.44 -17.22
N GLY A 538 22.69 -13.27 -17.65
CA GLY A 538 23.63 -13.15 -18.78
C GLY A 538 23.01 -13.33 -20.18
N ASP A 539 21.74 -13.73 -20.29
CA ASP A 539 21.04 -13.74 -21.57
C ASP A 539 20.69 -12.31 -22.01
N VAL A 540 21.02 -11.97 -23.27
CA VAL A 540 20.85 -10.61 -23.78
C VAL A 540 19.38 -10.19 -23.86
N ALA A 541 18.48 -11.14 -24.14
CA ALA A 541 17.07 -10.87 -24.35
C ALA A 541 16.27 -10.80 -23.04
N SER A 542 16.70 -11.53 -22.00
CA SER A 542 15.91 -11.72 -20.76
C SER A 542 16.66 -11.45 -19.46
N GLY A 543 17.99 -11.42 -19.45
CA GLY A 543 18.79 -11.24 -18.24
C GLY A 543 18.50 -9.92 -17.51
N TRP A 544 18.09 -8.89 -18.24
CA TRP A 544 17.67 -7.60 -17.67
C TRP A 544 16.46 -7.69 -16.74
N LEU A 545 15.62 -8.74 -16.84
CA LEU A 545 14.48 -8.96 -15.93
C LEU A 545 14.91 -9.41 -14.53
N ARG A 546 16.15 -9.93 -14.41
CA ARG A 546 16.78 -10.34 -13.14
C ARG A 546 17.65 -9.23 -12.55
N GLU A 547 17.74 -8.09 -13.22
CA GLU A 547 18.43 -6.88 -12.76
C GLU A 547 17.40 -5.81 -12.36
N PRO A 548 17.79 -4.77 -11.59
CA PRO A 548 16.89 -3.69 -11.25
C PRO A 548 16.33 -2.98 -12.51
N VAL A 549 15.03 -3.15 -12.74
CA VAL A 549 14.26 -2.44 -13.77
C VAL A 549 13.19 -1.57 -13.11
N SER A 550 12.97 -0.36 -13.65
CA SER A 550 11.89 0.50 -13.18
C SER A 550 10.54 -0.15 -13.45
N PHE A 551 9.74 -0.33 -12.39
CA PHE A 551 8.46 -1.05 -12.40
C PHE A 551 7.39 -0.25 -11.64
N ARG A 552 6.16 -0.22 -12.15
CA ARG A 552 5.07 0.56 -11.56
C ARG A 552 4.60 -0.04 -10.25
N LEU A 553 4.58 0.78 -9.20
CA LEU A 553 4.06 0.43 -7.87
C LEU A 553 3.30 1.61 -7.28
N ILE A 554 1.98 1.49 -7.18
CA ILE A 554 1.12 2.53 -6.65
C ILE A 554 0.31 1.95 -5.49
N GLY A 555 0.50 2.49 -4.28
CA GLY A 555 -0.26 2.07 -3.11
C GLY A 555 -1.66 2.69 -3.07
N ALA A 556 -2.16 2.90 -1.85
CA ALA A 556 -3.49 3.46 -1.62
C ALA A 556 -3.58 4.97 -1.93
N LEU A 557 -2.44 5.66 -2.00
CA LEU A 557 -2.37 7.10 -2.24
C LEU A 557 -2.06 7.38 -3.70
N ALA A 558 -2.65 8.44 -4.24
CA ALA A 558 -2.40 8.89 -5.60
C ALA A 558 -0.95 9.37 -5.76
N MET A 559 -0.30 8.97 -6.85
CA MET A 559 1.08 9.29 -7.15
C MET A 559 1.18 10.04 -8.49
N PRO A 560 0.95 11.36 -8.53
CA PRO A 560 0.85 12.10 -9.80
C PRO A 560 2.20 12.41 -10.47
N LYS A 561 3.33 12.25 -9.77
CA LYS A 561 4.66 12.69 -10.23
C LYS A 561 5.61 11.55 -10.59
N GLU A 562 5.62 10.48 -9.80
CA GLU A 562 6.47 9.30 -10.03
C GLU A 562 5.68 8.07 -9.60
N GLN A 563 5.69 7.03 -10.42
CA GLN A 563 4.95 5.79 -10.22
C GLN A 563 5.83 4.55 -10.40
N PHE A 564 7.08 4.71 -10.85
CA PHE A 564 7.98 3.61 -11.20
C PHE A 564 9.19 3.55 -10.26
N PHE A 565 9.48 2.37 -9.73
CA PHE A 565 10.54 2.13 -8.77
C PHE A 565 11.39 0.93 -9.20
N PRO A 566 12.70 0.93 -8.93
CA PRO A 566 13.58 -0.18 -9.32
C PRO A 566 13.20 -1.48 -8.60
N ARG A 567 13.02 -2.57 -9.35
CA ARG A 567 12.70 -3.92 -8.85
C ARG A 567 13.42 -4.98 -9.68
N THR A 568 13.73 -6.12 -9.08
CA THR A 568 14.26 -7.32 -9.76
C THR A 568 13.10 -8.25 -10.10
N VAL A 569 12.35 -7.93 -11.16
CA VAL A 569 11.00 -8.47 -11.38
C VAL A 569 10.94 -9.99 -11.54
N ALA A 570 11.92 -10.61 -12.20
CA ALA A 570 11.98 -12.07 -12.35
C ALA A 570 12.47 -12.80 -11.09
N ASP A 571 13.03 -12.09 -10.12
CA ASP A 571 13.35 -12.67 -8.80
C ASP A 571 12.18 -12.55 -7.82
N GLU A 572 11.25 -11.63 -8.10
CA GLU A 572 10.11 -11.37 -7.23
C GLU A 572 8.83 -12.10 -7.67
N PHE A 573 8.62 -12.26 -8.98
CA PHE A 573 7.39 -12.80 -9.57
C PHE A 573 7.71 -13.97 -10.51
N ASP A 574 6.90 -15.03 -10.45
CA ASP A 574 6.99 -16.15 -11.39
C ASP A 574 6.32 -15.81 -12.72
N LEU A 575 5.16 -15.14 -12.63
CA LEU A 575 4.34 -14.73 -13.77
C LEU A 575 4.05 -13.23 -13.68
N MET A 576 3.92 -12.58 -14.83
CA MET A 576 3.52 -11.16 -14.92
C MET A 576 2.31 -11.00 -15.82
N VAL A 577 1.19 -10.58 -15.25
CA VAL A 577 0.00 -10.17 -16.00
C VAL A 577 0.23 -8.76 -16.53
N TRP A 578 0.09 -8.58 -17.84
CA TRP A 578 0.12 -7.31 -18.53
C TRP A 578 -1.28 -6.92 -18.97
N GLN A 579 -1.70 -5.71 -18.64
CA GLN A 579 -2.93 -5.08 -19.13
C GLN A 579 -2.58 -3.68 -19.65
N ALA A 580 -2.60 -3.51 -20.97
CA ALA A 580 -2.11 -2.28 -21.62
C ALA A 580 -2.93 -1.05 -21.24
N GLU A 581 -4.24 -1.22 -21.04
CA GLU A 581 -5.18 -0.14 -20.76
C GLU A 581 -6.05 -0.47 -19.57
N THR A 582 -6.24 0.50 -18.68
CA THR A 582 -7.09 0.31 -17.51
C THR A 582 -7.97 1.51 -17.18
N THR A 583 -9.04 1.25 -16.45
CA THR A 583 -9.96 2.22 -15.89
C THR A 583 -10.00 2.11 -14.37
N ARG A 584 -10.53 3.15 -13.71
CA ARG A 584 -10.65 3.14 -12.25
C ARG A 584 -11.66 2.08 -11.78
N ALA A 585 -11.33 1.39 -10.69
CA ALA A 585 -12.27 0.54 -9.95
C ALA A 585 -13.51 1.34 -9.54
N ARG A 586 -14.66 0.66 -9.40
CA ARG A 586 -15.94 1.32 -9.17
C ARG A 586 -16.34 1.20 -7.69
N PRO A 587 -16.27 2.28 -6.89
CA PRO A 587 -16.67 2.20 -5.49
C PRO A 587 -18.15 1.83 -5.33
N LEU A 588 -18.50 1.00 -4.34
CA LEU A 588 -19.89 0.59 -4.07
C LEU A 588 -20.81 1.74 -3.59
N GLY A 589 -20.22 2.90 -3.28
CA GLY A 589 -20.90 4.02 -2.63
C GLY A 589 -21.12 3.77 -1.13
N GLY A 590 -21.04 4.84 -0.32
CA GLY A 590 -21.28 4.77 1.12
C GLY A 590 -20.01 4.79 1.99
N ARG A 591 -19.35 5.96 2.05
CA ARG A 591 -19.23 6.79 3.26
C ARG A 591 -18.83 8.20 2.86
#